data_AF-A0A9P6F165-F1
#
_entry.id   AF-A0A9P6F165-F1
#
_cell.length_a   1.000
_cell.length_b   1.000
_cell.length_c   1.000
_cell.angle_alpha   90.00
_cell.angle_beta   90.00
_cell.angle_gamma   90.00
#
_symmetry.space_group_name_H-M   'P 1'
#
loop_
_entity.id
_entity.type
_entity.pdbx_description
1 polymer ?
#
loop_
_entity_poly.entity_id
_entity_poly.type
_entity_poly.pdbx_seq_one_letter_code
_entity_poly.pdbx_strand_id
1 'polypeptide(L)'
;MSKHHPDLIMCRKQPGIAIGRVCEKCDGKCVICDSYVRPVTLVRICDECNYGSFQGRCVVCGSPGVSDAYYCANCTRGEKDRDGCPKIVNLGSSKTDLFYERKKFGFKKR
;
A
#
# COMPACT_ATOMS: atom_id res chain seq x y z
N MET A 1 -9.46 0.30 0.04
CA MET A 1 -9.64 1.68 0.51
C MET A 1 -9.23 1.66 1.96
N SER A 2 -8.01 2.11 2.26
CA SER A 2 -7.51 2.20 3.64
C SER A 2 -8.59 2.89 4.47
N LYS A 3 -9.25 2.13 5.35
CA LYS A 3 -10.50 2.59 6.00
C LYS A 3 -10.28 3.87 6.81
N HIS A 4 -9.03 4.11 7.19
CA HIS A 4 -8.61 5.19 8.07
C HIS A 4 -8.37 6.52 7.35
N HIS A 5 -8.09 6.49 6.04
CA HIS A 5 -7.65 7.66 5.27
C HIS A 5 -8.44 7.75 3.96
N PRO A 6 -9.51 8.56 3.91
CA PRO A 6 -10.36 8.69 2.72
C PRO A 6 -9.68 9.45 1.57
N ASP A 7 -8.60 10.17 1.86
CA ASP A 7 -7.79 10.93 0.92
C ASP A 7 -6.82 10.06 0.10
N LEU A 8 -6.60 8.80 0.48
CA LEU A 8 -5.69 7.90 -0.25
C LEU A 8 -6.32 7.36 -1.53
N ILE A 9 -5.62 7.60 -2.64
CA ILE A 9 -6.03 7.26 -4.00
C ILE A 9 -5.25 6.02 -4.46
N MET A 10 -5.99 5.00 -4.90
CA MET A 10 -5.44 3.78 -5.48
C MET A 10 -5.26 3.94 -6.99
N CYS A 11 -4.23 3.29 -7.54
CA CYS A 11 -3.91 3.34 -8.96
C CYS A 11 -5.02 2.81 -9.87
N ARG A 12 -5.58 1.62 -9.55
CA ARG A 12 -6.65 0.93 -10.30
C ARG A 12 -6.39 0.64 -11.78
N LYS A 13 -5.15 0.80 -12.27
CA LYS A 13 -4.74 0.32 -13.60
C LYS A 13 -4.78 -1.21 -13.68
N GLN A 14 -4.80 -1.75 -14.90
CA GLN A 14 -4.78 -3.19 -15.13
C GLN A 14 -3.57 -3.83 -14.42
N PRO A 15 -3.78 -4.83 -13.54
CA PRO A 15 -2.69 -5.49 -12.84
C PRO A 15 -1.89 -6.34 -13.83
N GLY A 16 -0.55 -6.29 -13.70
CA GLY A 16 0.37 -7.10 -14.48
C GLY A 16 0.77 -8.38 -13.74
N ILE A 17 1.93 -8.91 -14.10
CA ILE A 17 2.48 -10.12 -13.47
C ILE A 17 3.22 -9.83 -12.16
N ALA A 18 3.58 -8.58 -11.91
CA ALA A 18 4.39 -8.20 -10.76
C ALA A 18 3.62 -8.42 -9.43
N ILE A 19 4.29 -9.04 -8.46
CA ILE A 19 3.75 -9.25 -7.11
C ILE A 19 3.95 -7.96 -6.30
N GLY A 20 2.88 -7.50 -5.65
CA GLY A 20 2.95 -6.36 -4.74
C GLY A 20 3.73 -6.72 -3.48
N ARG A 21 4.56 -5.79 -2.99
CA ARG A 21 5.32 -5.93 -1.74
C ARG A 21 4.78 -4.99 -0.68
N VAL A 22 4.96 -5.31 0.60
CA VAL A 22 4.72 -4.42 1.75
C VAL A 22 5.99 -4.26 2.58
N CYS A 23 6.15 -3.12 3.25
CA CYS A 23 7.24 -2.89 4.19
C CYS A 23 6.92 -3.50 5.55
N GLU A 24 7.91 -3.57 6.44
CA GLU A 24 7.76 -4.11 7.81
C GLU A 24 6.61 -3.48 8.62
N LYS A 25 6.31 -2.20 8.40
CA LYS A 25 5.21 -1.49 9.11
C LYS A 25 3.82 -1.83 8.58
N CYS A 26 3.75 -2.31 7.34
CA CYS A 26 2.52 -2.67 6.64
C CYS A 26 2.38 -4.18 6.51
N ASP A 27 3.29 -4.95 7.13
CA ASP A 27 3.33 -6.39 7.00
C ASP A 27 2.08 -7.05 7.61
N GLY A 28 1.65 -8.15 7.00
CA GLY A 28 0.45 -8.90 7.38
C GLY A 28 -0.90 -8.20 7.13
N LYS A 29 -0.92 -6.94 6.69
CA LYS A 29 -2.16 -6.20 6.43
C LYS A 29 -2.74 -6.51 5.04
N CYS A 30 -4.05 -6.70 4.99
CA CYS A 30 -4.79 -6.66 3.73
C CYS A 30 -4.71 -5.26 3.11
N VAL A 31 -4.31 -5.19 1.83
CA VAL A 31 -4.10 -3.91 1.11
C VAL A 31 -5.38 -3.07 0.92
N ILE A 32 -6.57 -3.66 1.12
CA ILE A 32 -7.84 -2.98 0.93
C ILE A 32 -8.48 -2.54 2.25
N CYS A 33 -8.50 -3.40 3.26
CA CYS A 33 -9.27 -3.17 4.49
C CYS A 33 -8.42 -3.12 5.76
N ASP A 34 -7.10 -3.21 5.62
CA ASP A 34 -6.11 -3.18 6.70
C ASP A 34 -6.25 -4.33 7.74
N SER A 35 -7.02 -5.38 7.43
CA SER A 35 -7.17 -6.54 8.32
C SER A 35 -5.93 -7.44 8.32
N TYR A 36 -5.57 -7.97 9.48
CA TYR A 36 -4.43 -8.90 9.64
C TYR A 36 -4.77 -10.39 9.49
N VAL A 37 -6.04 -10.71 9.25
CA VAL A 37 -6.54 -12.09 9.35
C VAL A 37 -6.85 -12.68 7.98
N ARG A 38 -6.54 -13.99 7.84
CA ARG A 38 -6.89 -14.84 6.70
C ARG A 38 -6.46 -14.26 5.33
N PRO A 39 -5.15 -14.08 5.07
CA PRO A 39 -4.66 -13.79 3.73
C PRO A 39 -4.98 -14.96 2.78
N VAL A 40 -5.50 -14.68 1.58
CA VAL A 40 -5.89 -15.70 0.61
C VAL A 40 -5.28 -15.42 -0.76
N THR A 41 -5.53 -14.25 -1.32
CA THR A 41 -5.11 -13.92 -2.69
C THR A 41 -3.83 -13.07 -2.65
N LEU A 42 -2.83 -13.44 -3.45
CA LEU A 42 -1.63 -12.61 -3.67
C LEU A 42 -1.98 -11.33 -4.45
N VAL A 43 -1.41 -10.21 -4.04
CA VAL A 43 -1.62 -8.92 -4.70
C VAL A 43 -0.77 -8.81 -5.97
N ARG A 44 -1.39 -8.36 -7.05
CA ARG A 44 -0.71 -8.03 -8.31
C ARG A 44 -0.76 -6.52 -8.56
N ILE A 45 0.33 -5.96 -9.07
CA ILE A 45 0.47 -4.53 -9.37
C ILE A 45 0.64 -4.32 -10.87
N CYS A 46 0.23 -3.16 -11.37
CA CYS A 46 0.43 -2.78 -12.77
C CYS A 46 1.92 -2.53 -13.06
N ASP A 47 2.30 -2.64 -14.33
CA ASP A 47 3.71 -2.56 -14.74
C ASP A 47 4.32 -1.17 -14.48
N GLU A 48 3.53 -0.10 -14.64
CA GLU A 48 3.95 1.27 -14.33
C GLU A 48 4.27 1.45 -12.83
N CYS A 49 3.46 0.83 -11.95
CA CYS A 49 3.69 0.85 -10.52
C CYS A 49 4.90 0.02 -10.09
N ASN A 50 5.44 -0.83 -10.96
CA ASN A 50 6.59 -1.67 -10.73
C ASN A 50 7.77 -1.33 -11.65
N TYR A 51 7.85 -0.10 -12.17
CA TYR A 51 8.91 0.30 -13.08
C TYR A 51 10.04 1.07 -12.37
N GLY A 52 11.29 0.75 -12.71
CA GLY A 52 12.48 1.46 -12.26
C GLY A 52 12.59 1.59 -10.73
N SER A 53 12.71 2.82 -10.24
CA SER A 53 12.87 3.10 -8.80
C SER A 53 11.65 2.71 -7.94
N PHE A 54 10.49 2.45 -8.54
CA PHE A 54 9.28 1.99 -7.86
C PHE A 54 9.23 0.48 -7.61
N GLN A 55 10.18 -0.28 -8.18
CA GLN A 55 10.31 -1.72 -7.98
C GLN A 55 10.51 -2.05 -6.51
N GLY A 56 9.84 -3.12 -6.07
CA GLY A 56 9.94 -3.61 -4.69
C GLY A 56 9.46 -2.62 -3.62
N ARG A 57 8.79 -1.51 -3.99
CA ARG A 57 8.24 -0.57 -3.01
C ARG A 57 6.89 -1.04 -2.47
N CYS A 58 6.67 -0.76 -1.19
CA CYS A 58 5.45 -1.02 -0.46
C CYS A 58 4.23 -0.45 -1.18
N VAL A 59 3.22 -1.28 -1.42
CA VAL A 59 1.96 -0.90 -2.08
C VAL A 59 1.13 0.12 -1.31
N VAL A 60 1.29 0.19 0.02
CA VAL A 60 0.54 1.11 0.89
C VAL A 60 1.29 2.41 1.13
N CYS A 61 2.59 2.35 1.44
CA CYS A 61 3.32 3.53 1.93
C CYS A 61 4.49 3.98 1.06
N GLY A 62 4.90 3.21 0.05
CA GLY A 62 6.03 3.52 -0.83
C GLY A 62 7.42 3.29 -0.23
N SER A 63 7.54 2.83 1.03
CA SER A 63 8.81 2.43 1.64
C SER A 63 9.38 1.14 1.01
N PRO A 64 10.66 0.80 1.18
CA PRO A 64 11.19 -0.48 0.70
C PRO A 64 10.36 -1.66 1.22
N GLY A 65 9.92 -2.52 0.31
CA GLY A 65 9.10 -3.69 0.59
C GLY A 65 9.96 -4.89 0.96
N VAL A 66 9.50 -5.66 1.94
CA VAL A 66 10.20 -6.81 2.52
C VAL A 66 9.41 -8.09 2.25
N SER A 67 8.12 -8.09 2.56
CA SER A 67 7.22 -9.24 2.38
C SER A 67 6.24 -9.03 1.22
N ASP A 68 5.62 -10.13 0.77
CA ASP A 68 4.59 -10.10 -0.26
C ASP A 68 3.25 -9.62 0.29
N ALA A 69 2.51 -8.88 -0.52
CA ALA A 69 1.24 -8.29 -0.15
C ALA A 69 0.06 -9.24 -0.47
N TYR A 70 -0.96 -9.24 0.39
CA TYR A 70 -2.12 -10.13 0.25
C TYR A 70 -3.46 -9.38 0.36
N TYR A 71 -4.49 -9.94 -0.26
CA TYR A 71 -5.88 -9.67 0.03
C TYR A 71 -6.41 -10.69 1.04
N CYS A 72 -7.21 -10.24 2.00
CA CYS A 72 -7.88 -11.14 2.93
C CYS A 72 -9.09 -11.82 2.30
N ALA A 73 -9.50 -12.96 2.87
CA ALA A 73 -10.64 -13.76 2.41
C ALA A 73 -11.92 -12.95 2.20
N ASN A 74 -12.19 -11.96 3.06
CA ASN A 74 -13.38 -11.11 2.95
C ASN A 74 -13.31 -10.16 1.75
N CYS A 75 -12.12 -9.65 1.43
CA CYS A 75 -11.94 -8.79 0.26
C CYS A 75 -12.01 -9.60 -1.04
N THR A 76 -11.43 -10.81 -1.06
CA THR A 76 -11.56 -11.74 -2.19
C THR A 76 -13.00 -12.16 -2.42
N ARG A 77 -13.76 -12.50 -1.36
CA ARG A 77 -15.18 -12.86 -1.50
C ARG A 77 -16.04 -11.70 -1.99
N GLY A 78 -15.69 -10.48 -1.61
CA GLY A 78 -16.33 -9.27 -2.12
C GLY A 78 -15.79 -8.80 -3.48
N GLU A 79 -14.99 -9.62 -4.15
CA GLU A 79 -14.37 -9.37 -5.47
C GLU A 79 -13.53 -8.08 -5.55
N LYS A 80 -13.11 -7.53 -4.41
CA LYS A 80 -12.31 -6.29 -4.34
C LYS A 80 -10.87 -6.49 -4.79
N ASP A 81 -10.42 -7.73 -4.89
CA ASP A 81 -9.14 -8.09 -5.49
C ASP A 81 -9.13 -7.93 -7.02
N ARG A 82 -10.30 -7.72 -7.64
CA ARG A 82 -10.47 -7.53 -9.09
C ARG A 82 -10.60 -6.07 -9.52
N ASP A 83 -10.60 -5.12 -8.59
CA ASP A 83 -10.75 -3.68 -8.86
C ASP A 83 -9.56 -3.06 -9.62
N GLY A 84 -8.44 -3.78 -9.72
CA GLY A 84 -7.21 -3.35 -10.38
C GLY A 84 -6.03 -3.16 -9.42
N CYS A 85 -4.98 -2.47 -9.87
CA CYS A 85 -3.76 -2.25 -9.10
C CYS A 85 -4.03 -1.49 -7.78
N PRO A 86 -3.80 -2.09 -6.60
CA PRO A 86 -4.13 -1.48 -5.31
C PRO A 86 -3.05 -0.52 -4.78
N LYS A 87 -2.00 -0.24 -5.57
CA LYS A 87 -0.91 0.64 -5.12
C LYS A 87 -1.42 2.06 -4.90
N ILE A 88 -1.07 2.63 -3.75
CA ILE A 88 -1.42 4.00 -3.39
C ILE A 88 -0.45 4.96 -4.11
N VAL A 89 -1.01 5.93 -4.83
CA VAL A 89 -0.22 6.86 -5.67
C VAL A 89 0.13 8.16 -4.94
N ASN A 90 -0.71 8.59 -4.00
CA ASN A 90 -0.51 9.81 -3.22
C ASN A 90 0.00 9.51 -1.81
N LEU A 91 0.64 10.49 -1.17
CA LEU A 91 1.25 10.31 0.15
C LEU A 91 0.23 10.40 1.31
N GLY A 92 -0.86 11.14 1.09
CA GLY A 92 -1.91 11.45 2.06
C GLY A 92 -1.55 12.61 3.00
N SER A 93 -2.56 13.29 3.52
CA SER A 93 -2.42 14.48 4.38
C SER A 93 -1.76 14.15 5.72
N SER A 94 -2.12 13.02 6.35
CA SER A 94 -1.60 12.67 7.67
C SER A 94 -0.08 12.51 7.71
N LYS A 95 0.54 12.05 6.61
CA LYS A 95 2.01 11.94 6.54
C LYS A 95 2.67 13.30 6.29
N THR A 96 2.05 14.15 5.48
CA THR A 96 2.58 15.51 5.21
C THR A 96 2.52 16.35 6.48
N ASP A 97 1.42 16.28 7.21
CA ASP A 97 1.23 17.05 8.44
C ASP A 97 2.25 16.63 9.50
N LEU A 98 2.38 15.32 9.73
CA LEU A 98 3.37 14.77 10.67
C LEU A 98 4.80 15.18 10.33
N PHE A 99 5.14 15.30 9.04
CA PHE A 99 6.45 15.76 8.61
C PHE A 99 6.69 17.23 8.99
N TYR A 100 5.73 18.11 8.72
CA TYR A 100 5.85 19.54 9.04
C TYR A 100 5.78 19.83 10.53
N GLU A 101 4.94 19.10 11.29
CA GLU A 101 4.90 19.19 12.76
C GLU A 101 6.26 18.85 13.39
N ARG A 102 6.93 17.80 12.91
CA ARG A 102 8.27 17.44 13.38
C ARG A 102 9.31 18.51 13.04
N LYS A 103 9.16 19.18 11.89
CA LYS A 103 10.06 20.27 11.48
C LYS A 103 9.92 21.50 12.39
N LYS A 104 8.73 21.76 12.94
CA LYS A 104 8.45 22.90 13.83
C LYS A 104 9.28 22.89 15.11
N PHE A 105 9.63 21.72 15.65
CA PHE A 105 10.39 21.58 16.90
C PHE A 105 11.88 21.29 16.69
N GLY A 106 12.41 21.48 15.47
CA GLY A 106 13.80 21.19 15.12
C GLY A 106 14.05 19.70 14.84
N PHE A 107 14.94 19.41 13.90
CA PHE A 107 15.31 18.03 13.58
C PHE A 107 16.07 17.40 14.77
N LYS A 108 15.40 16.63 15.62
CA LYS A 108 16.10 15.62 16.42
C LYS A 108 16.68 14.59 15.44
N LYS A 109 18.01 14.51 15.34
CA LYS A 109 18.68 13.45 14.58
C LYS A 109 18.16 12.10 15.07
N ARG A 110 17.67 11.30 14.12
CA ARG A 110 17.19 9.94 14.37
C ARG A 110 18.37 8.99 14.49
#